data_AF-A0A5C7PNV8-F1
#
_entry.id   AF-A0A5C7PNV8-F1
#
_cell.length_a   1.000
_cell.length_b   1.000
_cell.length_c   1.000
_cell.angle_alpha   90.00
_cell.angle_beta   90.00
_cell.angle_gamma   90.00
#
_symmetry.space_group_name_H-M   'P 1'
#
loop_
_entity.id
_entity.type
_entity.pdbx_description
1 polymer ?
#
loop_
_entity_poly.entity_id
_entity_poly.type
_entity_poly.pdbx_seq_one_letter_code
_entity_poly.pdbx_strand_id
1 'polypeptide(L)'
;MMGQDSMTPEQRIQFLDLALRKAREENARLRKAVKENGHHARRVERAYDDALLLAALHVAYQPTNRDKVQLSKRRWTNAMGLLKLARVYNCRAFVAHSLAEIESALERAKRIALENPTSYRVRLPKHALE
;
A
#
# COMPACT_ATOMS: atom_id res chain seq x y z
N MET A 1 -27.62 -25.67 -34.10
CA MET A 1 -26.56 -24.66 -33.97
C MET A 1 -27.11 -23.35 -34.51
N MET A 2 -27.43 -22.38 -33.65
CA MET A 2 -28.10 -21.13 -34.05
C MET A 2 -27.09 -20.05 -34.45
N GLY A 3 -27.20 -19.62 -35.71
CA GLY A 3 -26.89 -18.31 -36.29
C GLY A 3 -25.70 -17.49 -35.76
N GLN A 4 -24.55 -17.59 -36.43
CA GLN A 4 -23.53 -16.52 -36.45
C GLN A 4 -23.51 -15.72 -37.77
N ASP A 5 -24.40 -16.00 -38.72
CA ASP A 5 -24.30 -15.54 -40.13
C ASP A 5 -25.18 -14.33 -40.53
N SER A 6 -25.63 -13.50 -39.59
CA SER A 6 -26.46 -12.33 -39.95
C SER A 6 -25.96 -11.01 -39.35
N MET A 7 -24.65 -10.78 -39.35
CA MET A 7 -24.08 -9.43 -39.22
C MET A 7 -23.49 -9.04 -40.57
N THR A 8 -23.86 -7.88 -41.09
CA THR A 8 -23.20 -7.37 -42.30
C THR A 8 -21.71 -7.13 -42.01
N PRO A 9 -20.83 -7.21 -43.02
CA PRO A 9 -19.41 -6.94 -42.82
C PRO A 9 -19.16 -5.60 -42.12
N GLU A 10 -19.95 -4.56 -42.42
CA GLU A 10 -19.82 -3.27 -41.74
C GLU A 10 -20.25 -3.33 -40.27
N GLN A 11 -21.34 -4.03 -39.94
CA GLN A 11 -21.78 -4.22 -38.55
C GLN A 11 -20.74 -4.99 -37.74
N ARG A 12 -20.08 -5.97 -38.37
CA ARG A 12 -19.01 -6.75 -37.76
C ARG A 12 -17.77 -5.90 -37.50
N ILE A 13 -17.39 -5.04 -38.44
CA ILE A 13 -16.28 -4.09 -38.28
C ILE A 13 -16.58 -3.10 -37.14
N GLN A 14 -17.76 -2.49 -37.13
CA GLN A 14 -18.16 -1.55 -36.08
C GLN A 14 -18.21 -2.21 -34.69
N PHE A 15 -18.71 -3.44 -34.62
CA PHE A 15 -18.73 -4.21 -33.39
C PHE A 15 -17.31 -4.52 -32.89
N LEU A 16 -16.43 -4.94 -33.80
CA LEU A 16 -15.03 -5.23 -33.47
C LEU A 16 -14.26 -3.98 -33.04
N ASP A 17 -14.50 -2.82 -33.67
CA ASP A 17 -13.89 -1.55 -33.27
C ASP A 17 -14.36 -1.10 -31.88
N LEU A 18 -15.66 -1.24 -31.60
CA LEU A 18 -16.21 -0.95 -30.27
C LEU A 18 -15.60 -1.87 -29.20
N ALA A 19 -15.45 -3.16 -29.50
CA ALA A 19 -14.84 -4.14 -28.60
C ALA A 19 -13.35 -3.85 -28.37
N LEU A 20 -12.59 -3.52 -29.43
CA LEU A 20 -11.18 -3.13 -29.34
C LEU A 20 -10.99 -1.88 -28.48
N ARG A 21 -11.87 -0.89 -28.63
CA ARG A 21 -11.83 0.33 -27.84
C ARG A 21 -12.04 0.05 -26.35
N LYS A 22 -13.10 -0.71 -26.00
CA LYS A 22 -13.36 -1.11 -24.60
C LYS A 22 -12.21 -1.91 -24.01
N ALA A 23 -11.64 -2.84 -24.78
CA ALA A 23 -10.51 -3.65 -24.34
C ALA A 23 -9.25 -2.81 -24.06
N ARG A 24 -8.99 -1.78 -24.87
CA ARG A 24 -7.87 -0.84 -24.67
C ARG A 24 -8.07 0.06 -23.45
N GLU A 25 -9.28 0.56 -23.24
CA GLU A 25 -9.65 1.39 -22.08
C GLU A 25 -9.47 0.60 -20.77
N GLU A 26 -9.94 -0.65 -20.73
CA GLU A 26 -9.77 -1.51 -19.55
C GLU A 26 -8.29 -1.90 -19.36
N ASN A 27 -7.54 -2.18 -20.42
CA ASN A 27 -6.09 -2.43 -20.30
C ASN A 27 -5.34 -1.22 -19.72
N ALA A 28 -5.67 -0.01 -20.16
CA ALA A 28 -5.06 1.23 -19.64
C ALA A 28 -5.41 1.44 -18.16
N ARG A 29 -6.66 1.18 -17.78
CA ARG A 29 -7.12 1.22 -16.38
C ARG A 29 -6.37 0.21 -15.51
N LEU A 30 -6.25 -1.04 -15.96
CA LEU A 30 -5.54 -2.09 -15.25
C LEU A 30 -4.04 -1.79 -15.11
N ARG A 31 -3.39 -1.27 -16.17
CA ARG A 31 -1.99 -0.82 -16.09
C ARG A 31 -1.80 0.33 -15.09
N LYS A 32 -2.74 1.27 -15.04
CA LYS A 32 -2.73 2.35 -14.05
C LYS A 32 -2.89 1.79 -12.63
N ALA A 33 -3.82 0.86 -12.43
CA ALA A 33 -4.02 0.19 -11.15
C ALA A 33 -2.77 -0.61 -10.71
N VAL A 34 -2.12 -1.34 -11.62
CA VAL A 34 -0.87 -2.06 -11.33
C VAL A 34 0.27 -1.10 -10.98
N LYS A 35 0.41 0.02 -11.69
CA LYS A 35 1.44 1.04 -11.40
C LYS A 35 1.21 1.71 -10.04
N GLU A 36 -0.03 2.10 -9.74
CA GLU A 36 -0.41 2.67 -8.44
C GLU A 36 -0.23 1.67 -7.30
N ASN A 37 -0.59 0.40 -7.53
CA ASN A 37 -0.33 -0.69 -6.60
C ASN A 37 1.18 -0.89 -6.38
N GLY A 38 2.02 -0.76 -7.41
CA GLY A 38 3.47 -0.85 -7.28
C GLY A 38 4.11 0.34 -6.54
N HIS A 39 3.55 1.55 -6.65
CA HIS A 39 4.02 2.70 -5.87
C HIS A 39 3.57 2.61 -4.40
N HIS A 40 2.32 2.20 -4.17
CA HIS A 40 1.80 1.96 -2.83
C HIS A 40 2.53 0.81 -2.14
N ALA A 41 2.75 -0.31 -2.83
CA ALA A 41 3.48 -1.46 -2.30
C ALA A 41 4.89 -1.07 -1.86
N ARG A 42 5.66 -0.38 -2.73
CA ARG A 42 6.99 0.13 -2.37
C ARG A 42 6.97 1.11 -1.19
N ARG A 43 5.91 1.93 -1.08
CA ARG A 43 5.72 2.83 0.06
C ARG A 43 5.51 2.03 1.36
N VAL A 44 4.68 0.98 1.32
CA VAL A 44 4.40 0.11 2.47
C VAL A 44 5.63 -0.72 2.85
N GLU A 45 6.37 -1.27 1.89
CA GLU A 45 7.61 -2.00 2.14
C GLU A 45 8.65 -1.13 2.84
N ARG A 46 8.90 0.07 2.32
CA ARG A 46 9.84 1.00 2.97
C ARG A 46 9.37 1.42 4.37
N ALA A 47 8.06 1.59 4.55
CA ALA A 47 7.48 1.88 5.87
C ALA A 47 7.67 0.72 6.85
N TYR A 48 7.65 -0.52 6.37
CA TYR A 48 7.91 -1.72 7.16
C TYR A 48 9.36 -1.77 7.63
N ASP A 49 10.32 -1.55 6.72
CA ASP A 49 11.75 -1.52 7.08
C ASP A 49 12.05 -0.42 8.11
N ASP A 50 11.48 0.78 7.90
CA ASP A 50 11.61 1.90 8.82
C ASP A 50 10.95 1.61 10.17
N ALA A 51 9.79 0.94 10.19
CA ALA A 51 9.10 0.55 11.43
C ALA A 51 9.88 -0.52 12.21
N LEU A 52 10.50 -1.48 11.52
CA LEU A 52 11.38 -2.46 12.15
C LEU A 52 12.62 -1.82 12.76
N LEU A 53 13.24 -0.86 12.06
CA LEU A 53 14.35 -0.08 12.63
C LEU A 53 13.94 0.60 13.93
N LEU A 54 12.77 1.26 13.95
CA LEU A 54 12.27 1.91 15.16
C LEU A 54 11.96 0.92 16.28
N ALA A 55 11.44 -0.26 15.95
CA ALA A 55 11.18 -1.34 16.91
C ALA A 55 12.49 -1.88 17.51
N ALA A 56 13.50 -2.14 16.68
CA ALA A 56 14.81 -2.60 17.13
C ALA A 56 15.47 -1.59 18.06
N LEU A 57 15.41 -0.30 17.72
CA LEU A 57 15.90 0.78 18.58
C LEU A 57 15.12 0.84 19.91
N HIS A 58 13.79 0.69 19.87
CA HIS A 58 12.97 0.65 21.09
C HIS A 58 13.40 -0.48 22.03
N VAL A 59 13.52 -1.70 21.52
CA VAL A 59 13.91 -2.89 22.30
C VAL A 59 15.34 -2.77 22.84
N ALA A 60 16.22 -2.09 22.11
CA ALA A 60 17.57 -1.77 22.55
C ALA A 60 17.66 -0.57 23.52
N TYR A 61 16.52 -0.03 23.97
CA TYR A 61 16.42 1.18 24.81
C TYR A 61 17.10 2.41 24.21
N GLN A 62 17.21 2.45 22.88
CA GLN A 62 17.77 3.57 22.14
C GLN A 62 16.67 4.62 21.82
N PRO A 63 17.05 5.89 21.62
CA PRO A 63 16.11 6.92 21.22
C PRO A 63 15.45 6.58 19.88
N THR A 64 14.12 6.53 19.87
CA THR A 64 13.32 6.28 18.66
C THR A 64 12.82 7.56 18.01
N ASN A 65 13.15 8.75 18.53
CA ASN A 65 12.65 10.00 17.97
C ASN A 65 13.24 10.28 16.57
N ARG A 66 12.47 10.97 15.72
CA ARG A 66 12.85 11.23 14.32
C ARG A 66 14.24 11.83 14.16
N ASP A 67 14.59 12.79 15.02
CA ASP A 67 15.81 13.57 14.89
C ASP A 67 17.07 12.74 15.20
N LYS A 68 16.94 11.68 16.01
CA LYS A 68 18.02 10.72 16.29
C LYS A 68 18.13 9.62 15.24
N VAL A 69 17.01 9.16 14.68
CA VAL A 69 16.98 8.08 13.67
C VAL A 69 17.26 8.62 12.25
N GLN A 70 17.29 9.95 12.07
CA GLN A 70 17.59 10.62 10.79
C GLN A 70 16.66 10.24 9.62
N LEU A 71 15.43 9.80 9.94
CA LEU A 71 14.42 9.57 8.92
C LEU A 71 13.84 10.90 8.42
N SER A 72 13.64 11.01 7.10
CA SER A 72 12.90 12.13 6.54
C SER A 72 11.49 12.17 7.12
N LYS A 73 10.88 13.36 7.21
CA LYS A 73 9.51 13.53 7.74
C LYS A 73 8.51 12.57 7.09
N ARG A 74 8.61 12.35 5.79
CA ARG A 74 7.74 11.42 5.04
C ARG A 74 7.93 9.97 5.46
N ARG A 75 9.19 9.52 5.56
CA ARG A 75 9.54 8.14 5.99
C ARG A 75 9.08 7.87 7.42
N TRP A 76 9.40 8.80 8.32
CA TRP A 76 8.94 8.78 9.69
C TRP A 76 7.41 8.61 9.78
N THR A 77 6.66 9.48 9.12
CA THR A 77 5.20 9.45 9.16
C THR A 77 4.62 8.13 8.63
N ASN A 78 5.21 7.58 7.56
CA ASN A 78 4.81 6.28 7.01
C ASN A 78 5.07 5.15 8.01
N ALA A 79 6.27 5.09 8.59
CA ALA A 79 6.63 4.10 9.60
C ALA A 79 5.69 4.17 10.81
N MET A 80 5.44 5.38 11.33
CA MET A 80 4.49 5.59 12.42
C MET A 80 3.06 5.19 12.06
N GLY A 81 2.64 5.42 10.80
CA GLY A 81 1.34 4.95 10.30
C GLY A 81 1.22 3.44 10.34
N LEU A 82 2.28 2.73 9.94
CA LEU A 82 2.32 1.27 9.95
C LEU A 82 2.37 0.70 11.38
N LEU A 83 3.16 1.31 12.28
CA LEU A 83 3.19 0.94 13.70
C LEU A 83 1.81 1.11 14.38
N LYS A 84 1.07 2.16 14.02
CA LYS A 84 -0.32 2.36 14.48
C LYS A 84 -1.26 1.30 13.91
N LEU A 85 -1.11 0.95 12.63
CA LEU A 85 -1.92 -0.10 12.00
C LEU A 85 -1.66 -1.46 12.66
N ALA A 86 -0.41 -1.76 12.99
CA ALA A 86 0.01 -2.95 13.73
C ALA A 86 -0.41 -2.93 15.21
N ARG A 87 -0.93 -1.79 15.72
CA ARG A 87 -1.33 -1.58 17.12
C ARG A 87 -0.18 -1.75 18.13
N VAL A 88 1.06 -1.66 17.68
CA VAL A 88 2.25 -1.72 18.54
C VAL A 88 2.66 -0.34 19.07
N TYR A 89 2.06 0.73 18.53
CA TYR A 89 2.29 2.11 18.97
C TYR A 89 0.97 2.87 19.15
N ASN A 90 0.79 3.51 20.30
CA ASN A 90 -0.47 4.18 20.70
C ASN A 90 -0.43 5.71 20.59
N CYS A 91 0.42 6.27 19.73
CA CYS A 91 0.72 7.71 19.61
C CYS A 91 1.61 8.29 20.72
N ARG A 92 1.79 7.60 21.85
CA ARG A 92 2.64 8.07 22.97
C ARG A 92 3.83 7.15 23.23
N ALA A 93 3.61 5.84 23.18
CA ALA A 93 4.60 4.83 23.49
C ALA A 93 4.40 3.55 22.67
N PHE A 94 5.45 2.74 22.62
CA PHE A 94 5.36 1.34 22.21
C PHE A 94 4.58 0.55 23.27
N VAL A 95 3.72 -0.34 22.80
CA VAL A 95 2.85 -1.18 23.64
C VAL A 95 3.41 -2.61 23.78
N ALA A 96 4.24 -3.03 22.83
CA ALA A 96 4.91 -4.33 22.83
C ALA A 96 6.41 -4.14 23.12
N HIS A 97 7.01 -5.13 23.78
CA HIS A 97 8.39 -5.04 24.30
C HIS A 97 9.34 -6.10 23.73
N SER A 98 8.84 -7.09 23.00
CA SER A 98 9.68 -8.04 22.26
C SER A 98 9.74 -7.69 20.78
N LEU A 99 10.92 -7.81 20.19
CA LEU A 99 11.10 -7.55 18.76
C LEU A 99 10.28 -8.53 17.90
N ALA A 100 10.24 -9.80 18.29
CA ALA A 100 9.50 -10.84 17.58
C ALA A 100 7.98 -10.59 17.53
N GLU A 101 7.38 -10.15 18.65
CA GLU A 101 5.95 -9.79 18.66
C GLU A 101 5.67 -8.57 17.77
N ILE A 102 6.56 -7.56 17.81
CA ILE A 102 6.43 -6.36 16.99
C ILE A 102 6.54 -6.70 15.51
N GLU A 103 7.53 -7.50 15.12
CA GLU A 103 7.74 -7.96 13.76
C GLU A 103 6.54 -8.73 13.23
N SER A 104 6.03 -9.71 13.99
CA SER A 104 4.84 -10.47 13.64
C SER A 104 3.60 -9.58 13.45
N ALA A 105 3.43 -8.56 14.30
CA ALA A 105 2.36 -7.58 14.17
C ALA A 105 2.53 -6.68 12.93
N LEU A 106 3.77 -6.27 12.63
CA LEU A 106 4.11 -5.46 11.46
C LEU A 106 3.92 -6.24 10.16
N GLU A 107 4.23 -7.53 10.10
CA GLU A 107 3.97 -8.35 8.92
C GLU A 107 2.47 -8.46 8.60
N ARG A 108 1.63 -8.66 9.64
CA ARG A 108 0.18 -8.63 9.48
C ARG A 108 -0.30 -7.27 8.98
N ALA A 109 0.20 -6.19 9.56
CA ALA A 109 -0.14 -4.83 9.14
C ALA A 109 0.31 -4.51 7.71
N LYS A 110 1.49 -4.99 7.30
CA LYS A 110 2.00 -4.89 5.93
C LYS A 110 1.03 -5.56 4.95
N ARG A 111 0.63 -6.81 5.23
CA ARG A 111 -0.34 -7.55 4.40
C ARG A 111 -1.67 -6.79 4.27
N ILE A 112 -2.23 -6.35 5.40
CA ILE A 112 -3.47 -5.55 5.42
C ILE A 112 -3.31 -4.25 4.63
N ALA A 113 -2.18 -3.56 4.76
CA ALA A 113 -1.91 -2.31 4.05
C ALA A 113 -1.80 -2.54 2.53
N LEU A 114 -1.22 -3.65 2.09
CA LEU A 114 -1.11 -4.01 0.67
C LEU A 114 -2.47 -4.38 0.07
N GLU A 115 -3.29 -5.16 0.79
CA GLU A 115 -4.62 -5.58 0.36
C GLU A 115 -5.65 -4.44 0.41
N ASN A 116 -5.56 -3.59 1.44
CA ASN A 116 -6.47 -2.49 1.68
C ASN A 116 -5.71 -1.17 1.94
N PRO A 117 -5.39 -0.41 0.88
CA PRO A 117 -4.68 0.87 1.00
C PRO A 117 -5.36 1.89 1.91
N THR A 118 -6.69 1.85 2.01
CA THR A 118 -7.47 2.78 2.84
C THR A 118 -7.17 2.59 4.32
N SER A 119 -7.05 1.34 4.78
CA SER A 119 -6.72 1.02 6.19
C SER A 119 -5.37 1.60 6.63
N TYR A 120 -4.41 1.68 5.72
CA TYR A 120 -3.12 2.32 5.95
C TYR A 120 -3.23 3.85 5.89
N ARG A 121 -3.90 4.39 4.87
CA ARG A 121 -4.08 5.84 4.67
C ARG A 121 -4.73 6.52 5.88
N VAL A 122 -5.74 5.91 6.51
CA VAL A 122 -6.40 6.50 7.69
C VAL A 122 -5.50 6.62 8.93
N ARG A 123 -4.33 5.96 8.95
CA ARG A 123 -3.34 6.08 10.03
C ARG A 123 -2.31 7.19 9.77
N LEU A 124 -2.28 7.71 8.55
CA LEU A 124 -1.43 8.82 8.16
C LEU A 124 -2.12 10.16 8.44
N PRO A 125 -1.36 11.21 8.80
CA PRO A 125 -1.90 12.56 8.87
C PRO A 125 -2.27 13.07 7.47
N LYS A 126 -3.23 14.02 7.39
CA LYS A 126 -3.76 14.54 6.11
C LYS A 126 -2.67 14.94 5.11
N HIS A 127 -1.62 15.63 5.57
CA HIS A 127 -0.50 16.09 4.75
C HIS A 127 0.42 14.99 4.19
N ALA A 128 0.21 13.73 4.55
CA ALA A 128 1.00 12.59 4.08
C ALA A 128 0.23 11.67 3.11
N LEU A 129 -1.02 12.05 2.78
CA LEU A 129 -1.87 11.32 1.84
C LEU A 129 -1.50 11.62 0.37
N GLU A 130 -0.89 12.78 0.13
CA GLU A 130 -0.34 13.24 -1.16
C GLU A 130 0.96 12.49 -1.53
#